data_AF-A0A661V1H9-F1
#
_entry.id   AF-A0A661V1H9-F1
#
_cell.length_a   1.000
_cell.length_b   1.000
_cell.length_c   1.000
_cell.angle_alpha   90.00
_cell.angle_beta   90.00
_cell.angle_gamma   90.00
#
_symmetry.space_group_name_H-M   'P 1'
#
loop_
_entity.id
_entity.type
_entity.pdbx_description
1 polymer ?
#
loop_
_entity_poly.entity_id
_entity_poly.type
_entity_poly.pdbx_seq_one_letter_code
_entity_poly.pdbx_strand_id
1 'polypeptide(L)' 'MSNSLLCVDANLVIRLVADPRDEAVRQLWEQWDAEHRQIAAPTQLYYEISNALYRYQHAGMMSEWSMESLCRPICYPPLC' A
#
# COMPACT_ATOMS: atom_id res chain seq x y z
N MET A 1 21.57 -17.28 -4.31
CA MET A 1 20.26 -16.75 -3.86
C MET A 1 19.88 -15.63 -4.80
N SER A 2 18.81 -15.78 -5.56
CA SER A 2 18.34 -14.74 -6.47
C SER A 2 17.75 -13.61 -5.65
N ASN A 3 18.50 -12.51 -5.50
CA ASN A 3 18.04 -11.28 -4.88
C ASN A 3 17.09 -10.54 -5.85
N SER A 4 16.01 -11.21 -6.26
CA SER A 4 15.10 -10.69 -7.28
C SER A 4 14.24 -9.58 -6.68
N LEU A 5 14.33 -8.41 -7.29
CA LEU A 5 13.49 -7.25 -7.02
C LEU A 5 12.01 -7.64 -7.11
N LEU A 6 11.24 -7.36 -6.05
CA LEU A 6 9.80 -7.58 -6.00
C LEU A 6 9.10 -6.32 -6.51
N CYS A 7 8.38 -6.42 -7.62
CA CYS A 7 7.49 -5.34 -8.06
C CYS A 7 6.15 -5.49 -7.34
N VAL A 8 5.73 -4.48 -6.60
CA VAL A 8 4.50 -4.51 -5.81
C VAL A 8 3.33 -3.91 -6.59
N ASP A 9 2.18 -4.60 -6.51
CA ASP A 9 0.91 -4.16 -7.06
C ASP A 9 0.14 -3.29 -6.05
N ALA A 10 -0.62 -2.30 -6.54
CA ALA A 10 -1.39 -1.40 -5.72
C ALA A 10 -2.40 -2.13 -4.82
N ASN A 11 -3.00 -3.24 -5.28
CA ASN A 11 -3.98 -4.01 -4.52
C ASN A 11 -3.38 -4.62 -3.23
N LEU A 12 -2.11 -5.01 -3.26
CA LEU A 12 -1.42 -5.49 -2.05
C LEU A 12 -1.35 -4.38 -1.00
N VAL A 13 -0.92 -3.18 -1.43
CA VAL A 13 -0.80 -2.02 -0.55
C VAL A 13 -2.16 -1.59 -0.02
N ILE A 14 -3.20 -1.58 -0.87
CA ILE A 14 -4.56 -1.26 -0.46
C ILE A 14 -5.05 -2.22 0.61
N ARG A 15 -4.81 -3.54 0.47
CA ARG A 15 -5.21 -4.52 1.50
C ARG A 15 -4.46 -4.33 2.81
N LEU A 16 -3.14 -4.08 2.76
CA LEU A 16 -2.34 -3.75 3.96
C LEU A 16 -2.90 -2.55 4.74
N VAL A 17 -3.36 -1.55 3.99
CA VAL A 17 -3.75 -0.24 4.50
C VAL A 17 -5.21 -0.18 4.93
N ALA A 18 -6.11 -0.69 4.09
CA ALA A 18 -7.55 -0.56 4.25
C ALA A 18 -8.19 -1.74 5.00
N ASP A 19 -7.54 -2.91 5.03
CA ASP A 19 -7.99 -4.06 5.82
C ASP A 19 -6.86 -4.64 6.69
N PRO A 20 -6.52 -3.99 7.82
CA PRO A 20 -5.45 -4.45 8.70
C PRO A 20 -5.71 -5.82 9.36
N ARG A 21 -6.91 -6.41 9.17
CA ARG A 21 -7.26 -7.76 9.62
C ARG A 21 -6.87 -8.83 8.61
N ASP A 22 -6.40 -8.44 7.43
CA ASP A 22 -5.89 -9.34 6.40
C ASP A 22 -4.52 -9.90 6.80
N GLU A 23 -4.56 -10.89 7.69
CA GLU A 23 -3.39 -11.47 8.34
C GLU A 23 -2.41 -12.08 7.32
N ALA A 24 -2.91 -12.67 6.24
CA ALA A 24 -2.07 -13.28 5.21
C ALA A 24 -1.22 -12.23 4.48
N VAL A 25 -1.83 -11.09 4.15
CA VAL A 25 -1.13 -9.98 3.48
C VAL A 25 -0.14 -9.31 4.44
N ARG A 26 -0.53 -9.15 5.71
CA ARG A 26 0.35 -8.61 6.76
C ARG A 26 1.59 -9.50 6.97
N GLN A 27 1.40 -10.81 7.15
CA GLN A 27 2.50 -11.75 7.34
C GLN A 27 3.44 -11.80 6.12
N LEU A 28 2.89 -11.74 4.91
CA LEU A 28 3.70 -11.70 3.70
C LEU A 28 4.60 -10.45 3.66
N TRP A 29 4.04 -9.29 4.00
CA TRP A 29 4.79 -8.04 4.06
C TRP A 29 5.88 -8.07 5.16
N GLU A 30 5.53 -8.55 6.36
CA GLU A 30 6.48 -8.72 7.47
C GLU A 30 7.60 -9.70 7.13
N GLN A 31 7.29 -10.78 6.41
CA GLN A 31 8.29 -11.72 5.92
C GLN A 31 9.26 -11.04 4.94
N TRP A 32 8.76 -10.25 3.98
CA TRP A 32 9.61 -9.54 3.03
C TRP A 32 10.49 -8.50 3.70
N ASP A 33 9.97 -7.81 4.72
CA ASP A 33 10.73 -6.87 5.54
C ASP A 33 11.84 -7.58 6.34
N ALA A 34 11.51 -8.68 7.03
CA ALA A 34 12.49 -9.48 7.78
C ALA A 34 13.59 -10.06 6.87
N GLU A 35 13.24 -10.47 5.65
CA GLU A 35 14.19 -10.94 4.64
C GLU A 35 14.96 -9.81 3.94
N HIS A 36 14.70 -8.54 4.29
CA HIS A 36 15.28 -7.35 3.65
C HIS A 36 15.15 -7.38 2.12
N ARG A 37 13.98 -7.82 1.63
CA ARG A 37 13.72 -7.93 0.19
C ARG A 37 13.71 -6.55 -0.43
N GLN A 38 14.34 -6.43 -1.61
CA GLN A 38 14.21 -5.21 -2.40
C GLN A 38 12.82 -5.16 -3.02
N ILE A 39 12.08 -4.11 -2.68
CA ILE A 39 10.73 -3.84 -3.19
C ILE A 39 10.79 -2.62 -4.09
N ALA A 40 10.27 -2.74 -5.31
CA ALA A 40 10.03 -1.63 -6.21
C ALA A 40 8.53 -1.41 -6.37
N ALA A 41 8.12 -0.15 -6.35
CA ALA A 41 6.79 0.27 -6.75
C ALA A 41 6.88 0.93 -8.13
N PRO A 42 6.04 0.54 -9.11
CA PRO A 42 5.93 1.29 -10.35
C PRO A 42 5.36 2.69 -10.06
N THR A 43 5.72 3.71 -10.84
CA THR A 43 5.19 5.07 -10.67
C THR A 43 3.66 5.12 -10.67
N GLN A 44 3.04 4.20 -11.41
CA GLN A 44 1.58 4.07 -11.49
C GLN A 44 0.90 3.68 -10.17
N LEU A 45 1.63 3.01 -9.26
CA LEU A 45 1.11 2.54 -7.97
C LEU A 45 0.51 3.68 -7.15
N TYR A 46 1.14 4.86 -7.18
CA TYR A 46 0.64 6.05 -6.50
C TYR A 46 -0.78 6.44 -6.96
N TYR A 47 -1.00 6.46 -8.28
CA TYR A 47 -2.27 6.85 -8.87
C TYR A 47 -3.36 5.80 -8.61
N GLU A 48 -2.99 4.53 -8.67
CA GLU A 48 -3.90 3.42 -8.41
C GLU A 48 -4.39 3.39 -6.97
N ILE A 49 -3.48 3.58 -6.00
CA ILE A 49 -3.85 3.67 -4.58
C ILE A 49 -4.73 4.90 -4.34
N SER A 50 -4.34 6.07 -4.87
CA SER A 50 -5.12 7.30 -4.71
C SER A 50 -6.55 7.14 -5.24
N ASN A 51 -6.70 6.55 -6.44
CA ASN A 51 -8.00 6.29 -7.05
C ASN A 51 -8.80 5.23 -6.25
N ALA A 52 -8.15 4.19 -5.74
CA ALA A 52 -8.83 3.17 -4.93
C ALA A 52 -9.35 3.74 -3.60
N LEU A 53 -8.53 4.52 -2.88
CA LEU A 53 -8.92 5.18 -1.64
C LEU A 53 -10.07 6.16 -1.86
N TYR A 54 -10.03 6.94 -2.94
CA TYR A 54 -11.15 7.81 -3.35
C TYR A 54 -12.45 7.01 -3.55
N ARG A 55 -12.39 5.87 -4.24
CA ARG A 55 -13.55 4.99 -4.45
C ARG A 55 -14.08 4.40 -3.14
N TYR A 56 -13.19 4.02 -2.23
CA TYR A 56 -13.57 3.46 -0.92
C TYR A 56 -14.29 4.49 -0.06
N GLN A 57 -13.81 5.74 -0.05
CA GLN A 57 -14.49 6.86 0.60
C GLN A 57 -15.86 7.11 -0.03
N HIS A 58 -15.94 7.20 -1.36
CA HIS A 58 -17.21 7.47 -2.05
C HIS A 58 -18.24 6.35 -1.85
N ALA A 59 -17.78 5.12 -1.62
CA ALA A 59 -18.63 3.99 -1.30
C ALA A 59 -19.00 3.89 0.19
N GLY A 60 -18.56 4.83 1.05
CA GLY A 60 -18.81 4.83 2.49
C GLY A 60 -18.07 3.72 3.24
N MET A 61 -17.08 3.08 2.62
CA MET A 61 -16.31 1.98 3.20
C MET A 61 -15.12 2.46 4.05
N MET A 62 -14.81 3.76 4.01
CA MET A 62 -13.75 4.38 4.80
C MET A 62 -14.20 5.74 5.33
N SER A 63 -13.82 6.05 6.57
CA SER A 63 -14.03 7.38 7.14
C SER A 63 -13.03 8.40 6.58
N GLU A 64 -13.40 9.67 6.56
CA GLU A 64 -12.51 10.78 6.15
C GLU A 64 -11.22 10.82 6.99
N TRP A 65 -11.31 10.51 8.29
CA TRP A 65 -10.16 10.44 9.19
C TRP A 65 -9.19 9.32 8.81
N SER A 66 -9.73 8.15 8.45
CA SER A 66 -8.93 7.04 7.92
C SER A 66 -8.23 7.44 6.62
N MET A 67 -8.91 8.16 5.73
CA MET A 67 -8.32 8.64 4.47
C MET A 67 -7.15 9.60 4.73
N GLU A 68 -7.30 10.58 5.63
CA GLU A 68 -6.25 11.56 5.94
C GLU A 68 -4.99 10.89 6.52
N SER A 69 -5.19 9.92 7.43
CA SER A 69 -4.09 9.17 8.04
C SER A 69 -3.30 8.31 7.03
N LEU A 70 -3.94 7.88 5.95
CA LEU A 70 -3.35 7.03 4.90
C LEU A 70 -2.80 7.83 3.71
N CYS A 71 -3.45 8.93 3.35
CA CYS A 71 -2.96 9.85 2.33
C CYS A 71 -1.69 10.59 2.77
N ARG A 72 -1.50 10.92 4.05
CA ARG A 72 -0.27 11.62 4.47
C ARG A 72 1.03 10.85 4.13
N PRO A 73 1.16 9.54 4.37
CA PRO A 73 2.36 8.79 3.99
C PRO A 73 2.38 8.35 2.51
N ILE A 74 1.22 8.16 1.87
CA ILE A 74 1.13 7.62 0.50
C ILE A 74 1.10 8.73 -0.56
N CYS A 75 0.39 9.83 -0.28
CA CYS A 75 0.20 10.98 -1.19
C CYS A 75 1.22 12.11 -1.03
N TYR A 76 2.14 12.02 -0.06
CA TYR A 76 3.35 12.84 -0.06
C TYR A 76 4.50 12.03 -0.64
N PRO A 77 4.91 12.24 -1.90
CA PRO A 77 6.23 11.80 -2.29
C PRO A 77 7.26 12.54 -1.39
N PRO A 78 8.35 11.90 -0.95
CA PRO A 78 9.57 12.64 -0.70
C PRO A 78 10.03 13.17 -2.07
N LEU A 79 9.59 14.36 -2.43
CA LEU A 79 10.25 15.17 -3.46
C LEU A 79 11.61 15.57 -2.87
N CYS A 80 12.62 14.73 -3.09
CA CYS A 80 14.03 14.94 -2.78
C CYS A 80 14.41 15.01 -1.29
#